data_AF-A0A0U1M7P5-F1
#
_entry.id   AF-A0A0U1M7P5-F1
#
_cell.length_a   1.000
_cell.length_b   1.000
_cell.length_c   1.000
_cell.angle_alpha   90.00
_cell.angle_beta   90.00
_cell.angle_gamma   90.00
#
_symmetry.space_group_name_H-M   'P 1'
#
loop_
_entity.id
_entity.type
_entity.pdbx_description
1 polymer ?
#
loop_
_entity_poly.entity_id
_entity_poly.type
_entity_poly.pdbx_seq_one_letter_code
_entity_poly.pdbx_strand_id
1 'polypeptide(L)'
;MSTSISNSFCSQLCLLGIRNGGIPDPACPNSSLHLLGQLANPDILTRHVMETIQLYSDTHMELIHRSNDKSTAVYRMTLPLTGLTFILKAAWDQGIPVQQQEYRFYEHMRGVQGSCIPVCLGAFVIPFNSFITPVNTHFMILSSAGIPVTEGIVDETNKNRAHLIYWRTASEIARNSGVTHNATDWRNLFYNDVINDFMLVDFSEALFAN
;
A
#
# COMPACT_ATOMS: atom_id res chain seq x y z
N MET A 1 -27.46 7.65 -10.75
CA MET A 1 -27.21 6.22 -10.49
C MET A 1 -25.99 6.12 -9.61
N SER A 2 -26.17 5.82 -8.33
CA SER A 2 -25.10 5.64 -7.36
C SER A 2 -24.36 4.34 -7.69
N THR A 3 -23.24 4.42 -8.39
CA THR A 3 -22.27 3.31 -8.44
C THR A 3 -21.86 3.04 -7.01
N SER A 4 -22.31 1.92 -6.44
CA SER A 4 -21.84 1.45 -5.14
C SER A 4 -20.34 1.22 -5.25
N ILE A 5 -19.55 2.18 -4.76
CA ILE A 5 -18.11 2.01 -4.60
C ILE A 5 -17.94 0.77 -3.72
N SER A 6 -17.36 -0.29 -4.28
CA SER A 6 -16.95 -1.45 -3.51
C SER A 6 -16.06 -0.96 -2.38
N ASN A 7 -16.38 -1.32 -1.13
CA ASN A 7 -15.54 -0.98 0.01
C ASN A 7 -14.24 -1.79 0.06
N SER A 8 -14.05 -2.72 -0.87
CA SER A 8 -12.94 -3.67 -0.89
C SER A 8 -11.75 -3.11 -1.66
N PHE A 9 -10.54 -3.41 -1.18
CA PHE A 9 -9.31 -3.13 -1.91
C PHE A 9 -9.16 -4.06 -3.12
N CYS A 10 -8.45 -3.60 -4.16
CA CYS A 10 -8.04 -4.47 -5.26
C CYS A 10 -7.05 -5.53 -4.77
N SER A 11 -7.10 -6.71 -5.39
CA SER A 11 -6.19 -7.82 -5.05
C SER A 11 -4.72 -7.48 -5.32
N GLN A 12 -3.83 -8.18 -4.63
CA GLN A 12 -2.38 -8.12 -4.86
C GLN A 12 -2.03 -8.40 -6.32
N LEU A 13 -2.62 -9.47 -6.89
CA LEU A 13 -2.41 -9.85 -8.29
C LEU A 13 -2.90 -8.77 -9.26
N CYS A 14 -4.00 -8.08 -8.96
CA CYS A 14 -4.49 -6.99 -9.79
C CYS A 14 -3.48 -5.83 -9.88
N LEU A 15 -2.99 -5.36 -8.74
CA LEU A 15 -2.05 -4.24 -8.70
C LEU A 15 -0.66 -4.65 -9.19
N LEU A 16 -0.24 -5.89 -8.95
CA LEU A 16 0.98 -6.47 -9.52
C LEU A 16 0.90 -6.54 -11.05
N GLY A 17 -0.26 -6.93 -11.59
CA GLY A 17 -0.55 -6.92 -13.02
C GLY A 17 -0.37 -5.53 -13.62
N ILE A 18 -0.99 -4.50 -13.01
CA ILE A 18 -0.82 -3.10 -13.43
C ILE A 18 0.65 -2.68 -13.40
N ARG A 19 1.37 -2.97 -12.31
CA ARG A 19 2.80 -2.66 -12.16
C ARG A 19 3.64 -3.21 -13.32
N ASN A 20 3.32 -4.42 -13.76
CA ASN A 20 4.09 -5.14 -14.78
C ASN A 20 3.53 -4.93 -16.20
N GLY A 21 2.56 -4.04 -16.40
CA GLY A 21 1.92 -3.79 -17.69
C GLY A 21 1.00 -4.91 -18.19
N GLY A 22 0.56 -5.78 -17.27
CA GLY A 22 -0.32 -6.91 -17.54
C GLY A 22 -1.81 -6.60 -17.39
N ILE A 23 -2.60 -7.67 -17.40
CA ILE A 23 -4.07 -7.61 -17.28
C ILE A 23 -4.45 -7.66 -15.78
N PRO A 24 -5.49 -6.92 -15.35
CA PRO A 24 -6.03 -7.04 -14.01
C PRO A 24 -6.48 -8.48 -13.67
N ASP A 25 -6.37 -8.83 -12.39
CA ASP A 25 -6.81 -10.12 -11.88
C ASP A 25 -8.34 -10.28 -12.02
N PRO A 26 -8.83 -11.31 -12.73
CA PRO A 26 -10.27 -11.53 -12.91
C PRO A 26 -10.98 -11.91 -11.59
N ALA A 27 -10.24 -12.40 -10.59
CA ALA A 27 -10.79 -12.70 -9.26
C ALA A 27 -10.80 -11.49 -8.32
N CYS A 28 -10.30 -10.32 -8.77
CA CYS A 28 -10.32 -9.10 -7.97
C CYS A 28 -11.77 -8.74 -7.60
N PRO A 29 -12.07 -8.35 -6.34
CA PRO A 29 -13.42 -7.95 -5.93
C PRO A 29 -13.95 -6.75 -6.73
N ASN A 30 -13.05 -5.96 -7.31
CA ASN A 30 -13.36 -4.78 -8.12
C ASN A 30 -13.25 -5.05 -9.63
N SER A 31 -13.07 -6.32 -10.04
CA SER A 31 -12.89 -6.71 -11.45
C SER A 31 -13.95 -6.17 -12.39
N SER A 32 -15.22 -6.12 -11.94
CA SER A 32 -16.35 -5.60 -12.73
C SER A 32 -16.30 -4.08 -12.96
N LEU A 33 -15.52 -3.35 -12.16
CA LEU A 33 -15.37 -1.90 -12.25
C LEU A 33 -14.13 -1.48 -13.07
N HIS A 34 -13.19 -2.40 -13.28
CA HIS A 34 -11.99 -2.11 -14.04
C HIS A 34 -12.34 -1.86 -15.51
N LEU A 35 -12.10 -0.65 -16.00
CA LEU A 35 -12.03 -0.40 -17.44
C LEU A 35 -10.78 -1.05 -18.02
N LEU A 36 -10.96 -2.27 -18.54
CA LEU A 36 -9.94 -3.06 -19.21
C LEU A 36 -9.20 -2.22 -20.27
N GLY A 37 -7.88 -2.15 -20.16
CA GLY A 37 -6.98 -1.54 -21.14
C GLY A 37 -6.50 -0.11 -20.84
N GLN A 38 -7.20 0.68 -20.02
CA GLN A 38 -6.80 2.07 -19.76
C GLN A 38 -5.71 2.22 -18.68
N LEU A 39 -5.47 1.20 -17.87
CA LEU A 39 -4.60 1.28 -16.68
C LEU A 39 -3.45 0.27 -16.68
N ALA A 40 -3.10 -0.31 -17.82
CA ALA A 40 -1.98 -1.25 -17.93
C ALA A 40 -0.60 -0.57 -17.79
N ASN A 41 -0.51 0.59 -17.13
CA ASN A 41 0.75 1.31 -16.93
C ASN A 41 0.70 2.13 -15.62
N PRO A 42 1.69 1.97 -14.71
CA PRO A 42 1.83 2.76 -13.48
C PRO A 42 1.85 4.29 -13.69
N ASP A 43 2.40 4.78 -14.79
CA ASP A 43 2.45 6.21 -15.10
C ASP A 43 1.06 6.77 -15.39
N ILE A 44 0.22 5.98 -16.08
CA ILE A 44 -1.18 6.36 -16.35
C ILE A 44 -1.96 6.36 -15.05
N LEU A 45 -1.77 5.34 -14.20
CA LEU A 45 -2.36 5.29 -12.88
C LEU A 45 -2.00 6.53 -12.06
N THR A 46 -0.70 6.85 -11.98
CA THR A 46 -0.19 8.01 -11.23
C THR A 46 -0.84 9.31 -11.70
N ARG A 47 -0.97 9.50 -13.02
CA ARG A 47 -1.66 10.66 -13.58
C ARG A 47 -3.13 10.72 -13.14
N HIS A 48 -3.86 9.60 -13.22
CA HIS A 48 -5.25 9.56 -12.78
C HIS A 48 -5.39 9.83 -11.27
N VAL A 49 -4.44 9.38 -10.44
CA VAL A 49 -4.41 9.72 -9.01
C VAL A 49 -4.28 11.23 -8.83
N MET A 50 -3.29 11.85 -9.49
CA MET A 50 -3.06 13.30 -9.40
C MET A 50 -4.27 14.10 -9.86
N GLU A 51 -4.86 13.74 -11.01
CA GLU A 51 -6.06 14.38 -11.55
C GLU A 51 -7.25 14.23 -10.60
N THR A 52 -7.42 13.04 -9.99
CA THR A 52 -8.52 12.80 -9.04
C THR A 52 -8.37 13.68 -7.81
N ILE A 53 -7.16 13.78 -7.24
CA ILE A 53 -6.88 14.66 -6.09
C ILE A 53 -7.11 16.13 -6.45
N GLN A 54 -6.74 16.54 -7.66
CA GLN A 54 -6.93 17.91 -8.12
C GLN A 54 -8.41 18.28 -8.33
N LEU A 55 -9.18 17.38 -8.93
CA LEU A 55 -10.57 17.63 -9.33
C LEU A 55 -11.57 17.43 -8.20
N TYR A 56 -11.33 16.41 -7.37
CA TYR A 56 -12.31 15.91 -6.41
C TYR A 56 -11.86 16.05 -4.95
N SER A 57 -10.69 16.66 -4.72
CA SER A 57 -10.10 16.85 -3.41
C SER A 57 -9.99 15.51 -2.66
N ASP A 58 -10.81 15.32 -1.62
CA ASP A 58 -10.80 14.20 -0.69
C ASP A 58 -12.02 13.28 -0.82
N THR A 59 -12.98 13.59 -1.69
CA THR A 59 -14.24 12.80 -1.80
C THR A 59 -14.02 11.34 -2.19
N HIS A 60 -12.83 11.01 -2.71
CA HIS A 60 -12.42 9.66 -3.08
C HIS A 60 -11.31 9.09 -2.19
N MET A 61 -11.00 9.75 -1.07
CA MET A 61 -9.96 9.38 -0.12
C MET A 61 -10.55 9.28 1.29
N GLU A 62 -10.40 8.12 1.92
CA GLU A 62 -10.76 7.92 3.31
C GLU A 62 -9.50 7.77 4.15
N LEU A 63 -9.39 8.56 5.22
CA LEU A 63 -8.27 8.48 6.16
C LEU A 63 -8.38 7.18 6.97
N ILE A 64 -7.37 6.31 6.85
CA ILE A 64 -7.23 5.09 7.65
C ILE A 64 -6.39 5.38 8.90
N HIS A 65 -5.26 6.07 8.70
CA HIS A 65 -4.30 6.30 9.77
C HIS A 65 -3.56 7.61 9.55
N ARG A 66 -3.19 8.28 10.63
CA ARG A 66 -2.31 9.45 10.64
C ARG A 66 -1.24 9.26 11.70
N SER A 67 0.02 9.51 11.36
CA SER A 67 1.11 9.37 12.33
C SER A 67 0.98 10.38 13.48
N ASN A 68 1.54 10.05 14.63
CA ASN A 68 1.43 10.87 15.85
C ASN A 68 2.04 12.26 15.68
N ASP A 69 3.15 12.35 14.95
CA ASP A 69 3.84 13.60 14.60
C ASP A 69 3.12 14.37 13.46
N LYS A 70 2.06 13.79 12.90
CA LYS A 70 1.24 14.29 11.79
C LYS A 70 2.06 14.61 10.54
N SER A 71 3.20 13.95 10.34
CA SER A 71 4.03 14.11 9.14
C SER A 71 3.65 13.14 8.02
N THR A 72 2.83 12.12 8.33
CA THR A 72 2.32 11.15 7.37
C THR A 72 0.85 10.80 7.58
N ALA A 73 0.18 10.38 6.51
CA ALA A 73 -1.16 9.82 6.54
C ALA A 73 -1.32 8.69 5.54
N VAL A 74 -2.17 7.72 5.87
CA VAL A 74 -2.51 6.57 5.04
C VAL A 74 -3.98 6.69 4.69
N TYR A 75 -4.29 6.68 3.40
CA TYR A 75 -5.66 6.77 2.89
C TYR A 75 -6.03 5.50 2.13
N ARG A 76 -7.31 5.10 2.21
CA ARG A 76 -7.95 4.29 1.18
C ARG A 76 -8.35 5.23 0.06
N MET A 77 -7.89 4.99 -1.16
CA MET A 77 -8.33 5.74 -2.33
C MET A 77 -9.08 4.83 -3.28
N THR A 78 -10.22 5.29 -3.81
CA THR A 78 -10.90 4.62 -4.93
C THR A 78 -10.99 5.55 -6.13
N LEU A 79 -10.42 5.16 -7.26
CA LEU A 79 -10.48 5.94 -8.49
C LEU A 79 -11.88 5.87 -9.12
N PRO A 80 -12.57 7.00 -9.31
CA PRO A 80 -13.97 7.01 -9.76
C PRO A 80 -14.16 6.42 -11.16
N LEU A 81 -13.19 6.65 -12.06
CA LEU A 81 -13.28 6.20 -13.45
C LEU A 81 -13.00 4.71 -13.60
N THR A 82 -12.24 4.09 -12.69
CA THR A 82 -11.67 2.76 -12.93
C THR A 82 -11.98 1.75 -11.83
N GLY A 83 -12.58 2.20 -10.73
CA GLY A 83 -12.88 1.37 -9.56
C GLY A 83 -11.67 0.77 -8.87
N LEU A 84 -10.45 1.21 -9.21
CA LEU A 84 -9.25 0.78 -8.51
C LEU A 84 -9.27 1.32 -7.09
N THR A 85 -9.15 0.42 -6.12
CA THR A 85 -9.11 0.75 -4.69
C THR A 85 -7.80 0.26 -4.08
N PHE A 86 -7.02 1.19 -3.52
CA PHE A 86 -5.66 0.91 -3.02
C PHE A 86 -5.32 1.82 -1.83
N ILE A 87 -4.15 1.58 -1.24
CA ILE A 87 -3.57 2.43 -0.20
C ILE A 87 -2.78 3.56 -0.84
N LEU A 88 -3.07 4.78 -0.42
CA LEU A 88 -2.30 5.97 -0.77
C LEU A 88 -1.64 6.51 0.49
N LYS A 89 -0.31 6.33 0.60
CA LYS A 89 0.48 6.86 1.72
C LYS A 89 1.02 8.24 1.34
N ALA A 90 0.79 9.23 2.19
CA ALA A 90 1.16 10.62 2.01
C ALA A 90 2.17 11.04 3.10
N ALA A 91 3.22 11.75 2.71
CA ALA A 91 4.18 12.36 3.63
C ALA A 91 4.45 13.82 3.28
N TRP A 92 4.67 14.63 4.30
CA TRP A 92 5.09 16.01 4.20
C TRP A 92 6.08 16.36 5.32
N ASP A 93 6.79 17.47 5.15
CA ASP A 93 7.83 17.95 6.07
C ASP A 93 8.84 16.83 6.44
N GLN A 94 9.02 16.58 7.73
CA GLN A 94 9.89 15.55 8.31
C GLN A 94 9.54 14.10 7.94
N GLY A 95 8.32 13.83 7.42
CA GLY A 95 7.92 12.49 6.98
C GLY A 95 8.49 12.12 5.60
N ILE A 96 8.88 13.11 4.80
CA ILE A 96 9.34 12.90 3.41
C ILE A 96 10.59 12.01 3.34
N PRO A 97 11.68 12.28 4.09
CA PRO A 97 12.88 11.45 4.00
C PRO A 97 12.62 9.98 4.38
N VAL A 98 11.76 9.76 5.37
CA VAL A 98 11.39 8.44 5.86
C VAL A 98 10.62 7.65 4.79
N GLN A 99 9.60 8.27 4.18
CA GLN A 99 8.83 7.63 3.12
C GLN A 99 9.67 7.38 1.85
N GLN A 100 10.60 8.28 1.52
CA GLN A 100 11.53 8.06 0.39
C GLN A 100 12.47 6.90 0.64
N GLN A 101 12.95 6.71 1.87
CA GLN A 101 13.77 5.57 2.24
C GLN A 101 12.97 4.26 2.14
N GLU A 102 11.75 4.24 2.67
CA GLU A 102 10.83 3.09 2.56
C GLU A 102 10.58 2.73 1.08
N TYR A 103 10.32 3.73 0.24
CA TYR A 103 10.11 3.52 -1.20
C TYR A 103 11.30 2.83 -1.88
N ARG A 104 12.55 3.20 -1.52
CA ARG A 104 13.75 2.55 -2.06
C ARG A 104 13.81 1.06 -1.70
N PHE A 105 13.35 0.69 -0.50
CA PHE A 105 13.28 -0.73 -0.13
C PHE A 105 12.20 -1.48 -0.92
N TYR A 106 11.02 -0.90 -1.12
CA TYR A 106 10.02 -1.51 -2.01
C TYR A 106 10.57 -1.75 -3.42
N GLU A 107 11.28 -0.76 -3.98
CA GLU A 107 11.91 -0.88 -5.29
C GLU A 107 12.99 -1.97 -5.36
N HIS A 108 13.74 -2.18 -4.26
CA HIS A 108 14.70 -3.27 -4.16
C HIS A 108 14.02 -4.64 -3.96
N MET A 109 12.91 -4.69 -3.24
CA MET A 109 12.17 -5.91 -2.86
C MET A 109 11.10 -6.32 -3.88
N ARG A 110 11.23 -5.92 -5.16
CA ARG A 110 10.24 -6.18 -6.22
C ARG A 110 9.81 -7.64 -6.36
N GLY A 111 10.71 -8.59 -6.08
CA GLY A 111 10.48 -10.03 -6.19
C GLY A 111 9.60 -10.66 -5.10
N VAL A 112 9.39 -9.95 -3.99
CA VAL A 112 8.53 -10.41 -2.87
C VAL A 112 7.26 -9.57 -2.69
N GLN A 113 7.09 -8.54 -3.52
CA GLN A 113 5.86 -7.75 -3.56
C GLN A 113 4.67 -8.58 -4.04
N GLY A 114 3.56 -8.50 -3.33
CA GLY A 114 2.35 -9.27 -3.59
C GLY A 114 2.33 -10.66 -2.95
N SER A 115 3.44 -11.11 -2.34
CA SER A 115 3.51 -12.37 -1.59
C SER A 115 3.63 -12.15 -0.08
N CYS A 116 4.61 -11.37 0.37
CA CYS A 116 4.83 -11.14 1.80
C CYS A 116 5.03 -9.66 2.16
N ILE A 117 4.98 -8.77 1.17
CA ILE A 117 4.88 -7.32 1.34
C ILE A 117 3.88 -6.74 0.32
N PRO A 118 3.30 -5.55 0.59
CA PRO A 118 2.44 -4.87 -0.38
C PRO A 118 3.09 -4.64 -1.75
N VAL A 119 2.29 -4.66 -2.80
CA VAL A 119 2.69 -4.13 -4.11
C VAL A 119 2.78 -2.60 -4.04
N CYS A 120 4.00 -2.07 -4.12
CA CYS A 120 4.26 -0.68 -4.48
C CYS A 120 4.15 -0.47 -5.99
N LEU A 121 3.32 0.49 -6.38
CA LEU A 121 3.07 0.91 -7.77
C LEU A 121 3.89 2.13 -8.18
N GLY A 122 4.50 2.83 -7.22
CA GLY A 122 5.30 4.01 -7.47
C GLY A 122 5.11 5.09 -6.40
N ALA A 123 5.92 6.14 -6.51
CA ALA A 123 5.83 7.34 -5.70
C ALA A 123 5.89 8.59 -6.59
N PHE A 124 5.20 9.65 -6.18
CA PHE A 124 5.13 10.91 -6.91
C PHE A 124 4.90 12.09 -5.97
N VAL A 125 5.10 13.30 -6.47
CA VAL A 125 4.92 14.54 -5.69
C VAL A 125 3.83 15.37 -6.34
N ILE A 126 2.96 15.93 -5.51
CA ILE A 126 1.98 16.92 -5.98
C ILE A 126 2.52 18.34 -5.68
N PRO A 127 2.77 19.17 -6.72
CA PRO A 127 3.38 20.49 -6.57
C PRO A 127 2.38 21.58 -6.19
N PHE A 128 1.15 21.22 -5.81
CA PHE A 128 0.08 22.14 -5.45
C PHE A 128 -0.53 21.79 -4.09
N ASN A 129 -1.14 22.78 -3.42
CA ASN A 129 -1.95 22.53 -2.23
C ASN A 129 -3.21 21.75 -2.60
N SER A 130 -3.55 20.73 -1.81
CA SER A 130 -4.90 20.16 -1.81
C SER A 130 -5.60 20.54 -0.49
N PHE A 131 -6.90 20.24 -0.38
CA PHE A 131 -7.63 20.47 0.86
C PHE A 131 -7.15 19.59 2.04
N ILE A 132 -6.49 18.48 1.76
CA ILE A 132 -6.13 17.46 2.75
C ILE A 132 -4.63 17.26 2.94
N THR A 133 -3.82 17.74 2.00
CA THR A 133 -2.36 17.59 2.04
C THR A 133 -1.67 18.90 1.63
N PRO A 134 -0.59 19.27 2.30
CA PRO A 134 0.16 20.48 1.97
C PRO A 134 0.83 20.36 0.58
N VAL A 135 1.25 21.49 0.02
CA VAL A 135 2.12 21.53 -1.16
C VAL A 135 3.35 20.65 -0.95
N ASN A 136 3.84 20.04 -2.03
CA ASN A 136 4.98 19.12 -2.01
C ASN A 136 4.75 17.87 -1.16
N THR A 137 3.50 17.43 -1.02
CA THR A 137 3.22 16.12 -0.44
C THR A 137 3.76 15.01 -1.34
N HIS A 138 4.53 14.12 -0.74
CA HIS A 138 5.05 12.91 -1.35
C HIS A 138 4.03 11.78 -1.16
N PHE A 139 3.53 11.25 -2.27
CA PHE A 139 2.62 10.13 -2.28
C PHE A 139 3.33 8.85 -2.70
N MET A 140 2.89 7.73 -2.14
CA MET A 140 3.27 6.37 -2.52
C MET A 140 2.00 5.53 -2.64
N ILE A 141 1.89 4.81 -3.76
CA ILE A 141 0.73 3.95 -4.06
C ILE A 141 1.09 2.52 -3.67
N LEU A 142 0.34 1.95 -2.74
CA LEU A 142 0.52 0.59 -2.24
C LEU A 142 -0.77 -0.22 -2.38
N SER A 143 -0.67 -1.52 -2.59
CA SER A 143 -1.79 -2.44 -2.32
C SER A 143 -2.14 -2.48 -0.82
N SER A 144 -3.36 -2.85 -0.46
CA SER A 144 -3.68 -3.13 0.93
C SER A 144 -3.06 -4.45 1.41
N ALA A 145 -2.43 -4.42 2.58
CA ALA A 145 -1.89 -5.61 3.23
C ALA A 145 -2.98 -6.50 3.87
N GLY A 146 -4.24 -6.03 3.88
CA GLY A 146 -5.37 -6.72 4.52
C GLY A 146 -5.66 -6.15 5.90
N ILE A 147 -5.92 -7.02 6.87
CA ILE A 147 -6.36 -6.64 8.23
C ILE A 147 -5.16 -6.72 9.18
N PRO A 148 -4.89 -5.69 10.01
CA PRO A 148 -3.84 -5.75 11.02
C PRO A 148 -4.07 -6.94 11.97
N VAL A 149 -3.03 -7.68 12.34
CA VAL A 149 -3.20 -8.82 13.27
C VAL A 149 -3.69 -8.39 14.66
N THR A 150 -3.50 -7.11 15.01
CA THR A 150 -4.03 -6.48 16.22
C THR A 150 -5.55 -6.43 16.26
N GLU A 151 -6.23 -6.47 15.10
CA GLU A 151 -7.69 -6.39 14.99
C GLU A 151 -8.34 -7.79 15.06
N GLY A 152 -8.06 -8.52 16.14
CA GLY A 152 -8.81 -9.73 16.50
C GLY A 152 -8.32 -11.04 15.87
N ILE A 153 -7.24 -11.03 15.09
CA ILE A 153 -6.59 -12.27 14.61
C ILE A 153 -5.66 -12.83 15.68
N VAL A 154 -5.03 -11.96 16.47
CA VAL A 154 -4.14 -12.31 17.58
C VAL A 154 -4.47 -11.45 18.80
N ASP A 155 -4.89 -12.08 19.90
CA ASP A 155 -5.11 -11.40 21.19
C ASP A 155 -3.83 -11.38 22.06
N GLU A 156 -3.90 -10.79 23.27
CA GLU A 156 -2.75 -10.71 24.18
C GLU A 156 -2.18 -12.08 24.57
N THR A 157 -2.99 -13.14 24.53
CA THR A 157 -2.56 -14.52 24.84
C THR A 157 -1.80 -15.17 23.68
N ASN A 158 -1.94 -14.63 22.47
CA ASN A 158 -1.34 -15.15 21.24
C ASN A 158 -0.19 -14.29 20.69
N LYS A 159 0.30 -13.28 21.43
CA LYS A 159 1.44 -12.43 21.03
C LYS A 159 2.65 -13.24 20.56
N ASN A 160 2.98 -14.34 21.23
CA ASN A 160 4.08 -15.24 20.83
C ASN A 160 3.87 -15.81 19.42
N ARG A 161 2.64 -16.13 19.04
CA ARG A 161 2.31 -16.60 17.70
C ARG A 161 2.46 -15.49 16.65
N ALA A 162 2.02 -14.27 16.93
CA ALA A 162 2.28 -13.14 16.04
C ALA A 162 3.78 -12.89 15.84
N HIS A 163 4.59 -12.97 16.88
CA HIS A 163 6.04 -12.85 16.77
C HIS A 163 6.65 -13.97 15.91
N LEU A 164 6.22 -15.22 16.08
CA LEU A 164 6.70 -16.33 15.25
C LEU A 164 6.33 -16.13 13.76
N ILE A 165 5.11 -15.68 13.48
CA ILE A 165 4.67 -15.38 12.11
C ILE A 165 5.46 -14.19 11.54
N TYR A 166 5.62 -13.12 12.31
CA TYR A 166 6.45 -11.97 11.94
C TYR A 166 7.85 -12.44 11.55
N TRP A 167 8.52 -13.25 12.37
CA TRP A 167 9.88 -13.72 12.09
C TRP A 167 9.94 -14.66 10.89
N ARG A 168 8.93 -15.50 10.66
CA ARG A 168 8.81 -16.30 9.43
C ARG A 168 8.76 -15.38 8.21
N THR A 169 7.85 -14.40 8.21
CA THR A 169 7.65 -13.48 7.08
C THR A 169 8.89 -12.60 6.86
N ALA A 170 9.49 -12.05 7.92
CA ALA A 170 10.72 -11.28 7.85
C ALA A 170 11.90 -12.10 7.32
N SER A 171 12.01 -13.38 7.72
CA SER A 171 13.05 -14.29 7.22
C SER A 171 12.87 -14.60 5.73
N GLU A 172 11.62 -14.71 5.27
CA GLU A 172 11.33 -14.89 3.85
C GLU A 172 11.75 -13.66 3.04
N ILE A 173 11.45 -12.45 3.51
CA ILE A 173 11.91 -11.21 2.88
C ILE A 173 13.44 -11.19 2.83
N ALA A 174 14.11 -11.36 3.97
CA ALA A 174 15.56 -11.34 4.06
C ALA A 174 16.22 -12.36 3.12
N ARG A 175 15.69 -13.59 3.04
CA ARG A 175 16.22 -14.65 2.16
C ARG A 175 16.10 -14.30 0.67
N ASN A 176 15.03 -13.63 0.25
CA ASN A 176 14.75 -13.38 -1.17
C ASN A 176 15.19 -11.99 -1.65
N SER A 177 15.40 -11.02 -0.75
CA SER A 177 15.78 -9.66 -1.11
C SER A 177 17.06 -9.15 -0.43
N GLY A 178 17.56 -9.84 0.60
CA GLY A 178 18.66 -9.33 1.41
C GLY A 178 18.26 -8.09 2.22
N VAL A 179 16.99 -7.94 2.61
CA VAL A 179 16.50 -6.83 3.44
C VAL A 179 15.98 -7.36 4.77
N THR A 180 16.42 -6.77 5.87
CA THR A 180 15.88 -7.05 7.22
C THR A 180 14.90 -5.97 7.63
N HIS A 181 13.75 -6.39 8.12
CA HIS A 181 12.77 -5.49 8.72
C HIS A 181 13.22 -5.17 10.16
N ASN A 182 13.70 -3.95 10.38
CA ASN A 182 14.29 -3.52 11.66
C ASN A 182 13.22 -3.15 12.71
N ALA A 183 11.97 -2.96 12.29
CA ALA A 183 10.86 -2.75 13.21
C ALA A 183 10.35 -4.10 13.69
N THR A 184 10.82 -4.61 14.84
CA THR A 184 10.34 -5.86 15.48
C THR A 184 8.90 -5.76 16.02
N ASP A 185 8.16 -4.81 15.49
CA ASP A 185 6.82 -4.49 15.88
C ASP A 185 5.83 -5.38 15.14
N TRP A 186 5.30 -6.37 15.85
CA TRP A 186 4.27 -7.26 15.32
C TRP A 186 3.01 -6.51 14.87
N ARG A 187 2.84 -5.23 15.24
CA ARG A 187 1.78 -4.35 14.72
C ARG A 187 1.92 -4.05 13.21
N ASN A 188 3.11 -4.25 12.65
CA ASN A 188 3.35 -4.15 11.20
C ASN A 188 2.99 -5.45 10.44
N LEU A 189 2.45 -6.46 11.13
CA LEU A 189 1.97 -7.69 10.53
C LEU A 189 0.50 -7.59 10.19
N PHE A 190 0.17 -7.93 8.95
CA PHE A 190 -1.19 -7.92 8.41
C PHE A 190 -1.52 -9.28 7.83
N TYR A 191 -2.77 -9.70 7.96
CA TYR A 191 -3.28 -10.88 7.29
C TYR A 191 -4.01 -10.47 6.01
N ASN A 192 -3.60 -11.07 4.89
CA ASN A 192 -4.24 -10.86 3.60
C ASN A 192 -5.03 -12.11 3.23
N ASP A 193 -6.36 -11.98 3.20
CA ASP A 193 -7.28 -13.07 2.88
C ASP A 193 -7.18 -13.55 1.43
N VAL A 194 -6.86 -12.64 0.50
CA VAL A 194 -6.73 -12.96 -0.94
C VAL A 194 -5.57 -13.93 -1.20
N ILE A 195 -4.41 -13.70 -0.58
CA ILE A 195 -3.27 -14.63 -0.69
C ILE A 195 -3.26 -15.70 0.40
N ASN A 196 -4.17 -15.59 1.38
CA ASN A 196 -4.27 -16.48 2.54
C ASN A 196 -2.93 -16.64 3.29
N ASP A 197 -2.19 -15.53 3.43
CA ASP A 197 -0.93 -15.47 4.18
C ASP A 197 -0.72 -14.05 4.76
N PHE A 198 0.38 -13.85 5.46
CA PHE A 198 0.71 -12.61 6.15
C PHE A 198 1.67 -11.74 5.35
N MET A 199 1.47 -10.43 5.49
CA MET A 199 2.31 -9.40 4.91
C MET A 199 2.91 -8.52 5.99
N LEU A 200 4.15 -8.07 5.76
CA LEU A 200 4.78 -7.01 6.54
C LEU A 200 4.64 -5.67 5.80
N VAL A 201 4.34 -4.62 6.57
CA VAL A 201 4.27 -3.24 6.09
C VAL A 201 5.30 -2.38 6.83
N ASP A 202 5.51 -1.16 6.35
CA ASP A 202 6.37 -0.15 6.97
C ASP A 202 7.86 -0.53 7.06
N PHE A 203 8.57 -0.29 5.96
CA PHE A 203 10.02 -0.51 5.83
C PHE A 203 10.84 0.77 6.05
N SER A 204 10.29 1.74 6.79
CA SER A 204 10.96 3.01 7.11
C SER A 204 12.34 2.83 7.75
N GLU A 205 12.46 1.85 8.64
CA GLU A 205 13.68 1.56 9.41
C GLU A 205 14.48 0.37 8.87
N ALA A 206 14.09 -0.20 7.72
CA ALA A 206 14.71 -1.42 7.20
C ALA A 206 16.20 -1.25 6.87
N LEU A 207 16.93 -2.37 6.82
CA LEU A 207 18.37 -2.41 6.56
C LEU A 207 18.69 -3.50 5.51
N PHE A 208 19.80 -3.36 4.79
CA PHE A 208 20.32 -4.47 3.99
C PHE A 208 20.96 -5.50 4.92
N ALA A 209 20.68 -6.78 4.68
CA ALA A 209 21.31 -7.90 5.36
C ALA A 209 22.79 -7.94 4.97
N ASN A 210 23.66 -8.12 5.97
CA ASN A 210 25.10 -8.34 5.79
C ASN A 210 25.40 -9.76 5.34
#